data_AF-A0A5N5T7X6-F1
#
_entry.id   AF-A0A5N5T7X6-F1
#
_cell.length_a   1.000
_cell.length_b   1.000
_cell.length_c   1.000
_cell.angle_alpha   90.00
_cell.angle_beta   90.00
_cell.angle_gamma   90.00
#
_symmetry.space_group_name_H-M   'P 1'
#
loop_
_entity.id
_entity.type
_entity.pdbx_description
1 polymer ?
#
loop_
_entity_poly.entity_id
_entity_poly.type
_entity_poly.pdbx_seq_one_letter_code
_entity_poly.pdbx_strand_id
1 'polypeptide(L)'
;MTIITVGILLGPILGVFFTGYFLPRCNLKSVCTGMILSFVLILWIAFGGWYYKTPVETLPFSVDECDFSKFYVYQHQSFFKLLYQISYTLYAPISTLLCILFAVLISFLTVYCHVLWKECSRFILIF
;
A
#
# COMPACT_ATOMS: atom_id res chain seq x y z
N MET A 1 -6.38 -19.75 0.80
CA MET A 1 -6.86 -18.73 -0.15
C MET A 1 -7.90 -17.80 0.48
N THR A 2 -8.87 -18.31 1.24
CA THR A 2 -9.91 -17.53 1.93
C THR A 2 -9.38 -16.46 2.91
N ILE A 3 -8.33 -16.77 3.68
CA ILE A 3 -7.74 -15.81 4.63
C ILE A 3 -7.12 -14.61 3.89
N ILE A 4 -6.53 -14.85 2.72
CA ILE A 4 -5.87 -13.82 1.91
C ILE A 4 -6.91 -12.87 1.31
N THR A 5 -8.01 -13.41 0.78
CA THR A 5 -9.09 -12.60 0.19
C THR A 5 -9.75 -11.70 1.23
N VAL A 6 -9.95 -12.21 2.46
CA VAL A 6 -10.50 -11.42 3.57
C VAL A 6 -9.54 -10.30 3.97
N GLY A 7 -8.24 -10.57 4.08
CA GLY A 7 -7.24 -9.55 4.42
C GLY A 7 -7.12 -8.45 3.36
N ILE A 8 -7.20 -8.80 2.07
CA ILE A 8 -7.17 -7.85 0.94
C ILE A 8 -8.38 -6.92 0.94
N LEU A 9 -9.56 -7.44 1.28
CA LEU A 9 -10.80 -6.65 1.35
C LEU A 9 -10.87 -5.79 2.61
N LEU A 10 -10.55 -6.36 3.78
CA LEU A 10 -10.66 -5.66 5.05
C LEU A 10 -9.57 -4.62 5.27
N GLY A 11 -8.38 -4.79 4.68
CA GLY A 11 -7.26 -3.85 4.81
C GLY A 11 -7.62 -2.41 4.41
N PRO A 12 -8.04 -2.14 3.16
CA PRO A 12 -8.45 -0.80 2.74
C PRO A 12 -9.65 -0.25 3.53
N ILE A 13 -10.62 -1.11 3.89
CA ILE A 13 -11.80 -0.71 4.67
C ILE A 13 -11.40 -0.21 6.06
N LEU A 14 -10.50 -0.94 6.74
CA LEU A 14 -9.90 -0.52 8.01
C LEU A 14 -9.11 0.79 7.84
N GLY A 15 -8.38 0.97 6.73
CA GLY A 15 -7.68 2.21 6.41
C GLY A 15 -8.62 3.42 6.27
N VAL A 16 -9.78 3.23 5.64
CA VAL A 16 -10.81 4.26 5.53
C VAL A 16 -11.46 4.58 6.88
N PHE A 17 -11.74 3.56 7.70
CA PHE A 17 -12.24 3.77 9.06
C PHE A 17 -11.28 4.62 9.88
N PHE A 18 -9.99 4.28 9.89
CA PHE A 18 -8.99 5.06 10.62
C PHE A 18 -8.81 6.46 10.05
N THR A 19 -8.87 6.64 8.73
CA THR A 19 -8.81 7.96 8.11
C THR A 19 -10.01 8.82 8.54
N GLY A 20 -11.21 8.25 8.57
CA GLY A 20 -12.41 8.97 9.03
C GLY A 20 -12.35 9.32 10.52
N TYR A 21 -11.79 8.43 11.35
CA TYR A 21 -11.67 8.64 12.79
C TYR A 21 -10.58 9.66 13.17
N PHE A 22 -9.37 9.52 12.63
CA PHE A 22 -8.23 10.37 13.00
C PHE A 22 -8.10 11.64 12.16
N LEU A 23 -8.62 11.66 10.93
CA LEU A 23 -8.40 12.75 9.96
C LEU A 23 -9.73 13.35 9.49
N PRO A 24 -10.44 14.10 10.35
CA PRO A 24 -11.76 14.68 10.03
C PRO A 24 -11.72 15.73 8.90
N ARG A 25 -10.52 16.17 8.50
CA ARG A 25 -10.31 17.09 7.37
C ARG A 25 -10.17 16.39 6.01
N CYS A 26 -10.10 15.05 5.97
CA CYS A 26 -10.02 14.33 4.71
C CYS A 26 -11.36 14.36 3.97
N ASN A 27 -11.32 14.68 2.68
CA ASN A 27 -12.51 14.71 1.83
C ASN A 27 -12.97 13.28 1.49
N LEU A 28 -14.27 13.08 1.31
CA LEU A 28 -14.81 11.79 0.89
C LEU A 28 -14.19 11.33 -0.45
N LYS A 29 -13.97 12.27 -1.38
CA LYS A 29 -13.35 12.00 -2.68
C LYS A 29 -11.93 11.42 -2.54
N SER A 30 -11.10 12.00 -1.67
CA SER A 30 -9.72 11.54 -1.45
C SER A 30 -9.66 10.19 -0.74
N VAL A 31 -10.61 9.93 0.16
CA VAL A 31 -10.70 8.65 0.87
C VAL A 31 -11.09 7.52 -0.09
N CYS A 32 -12.06 7.76 -0.98
CA CYS A 32 -12.45 6.78 -2.00
C CYS A 32 -11.31 6.49 -2.98
N THR A 33 -10.60 7.50 -3.46
CA THR A 33 -9.48 7.30 -4.40
C THR A 33 -8.30 6.59 -3.73
N GLY A 34 -7.98 6.93 -2.47
CA GLY A 34 -6.97 6.23 -1.67
C GLY A 34 -7.31 4.75 -1.43
N MET A 35 -8.58 4.44 -1.18
CA MET A 35 -9.07 3.05 -1.04
C MET A 35 -8.85 2.25 -2.33
N ILE A 36 -9.26 2.79 -3.48
CA ILE A 36 -9.15 2.11 -4.78
C ILE A 36 -7.68 1.85 -5.13
N LEU A 37 -6.81 2.86 -5.00
CA LEU A 37 -5.38 2.72 -5.30
C LEU A 37 -4.72 1.63 -4.44
N SER A 38 -5.02 1.61 -3.14
CA SER A 38 -4.45 0.63 -2.22
C SER A 38 -4.95 -0.77 -2.48
N PHE A 39 -6.23 -0.91 -2.88
CA PHE A 39 -6.80 -2.18 -3.29
C PHE A 39 -6.14 -2.74 -4.56
N VAL A 40 -5.91 -1.89 -5.57
CA VAL A 40 -5.21 -2.29 -6.81
C VAL A 40 -3.77 -2.73 -6.52
N LEU A 41 -3.05 -2.00 -5.67
CA LEU A 41 -1.66 -2.34 -5.32
C LEU A 41 -1.54 -3.64 -4.53
N ILE A 42 -2.42 -3.88 -3.56
CA ILE A 42 -2.36 -5.14 -2.80
C ILE A 42 -2.78 -6.33 -3.66
N LEU A 43 -3.73 -6.14 -4.60
CA LEU A 43 -4.06 -7.15 -5.61
C LEU A 43 -2.85 -7.47 -6.50
N TRP A 44 -2.12 -6.45 -6.94
CA TRP A 44 -0.89 -6.64 -7.73
C TRP A 44 0.16 -7.48 -6.99
N ILE A 45 0.41 -7.16 -5.71
CA ILE A 45 1.37 -7.90 -4.87
C ILE A 45 0.89 -9.34 -4.67
N ALA A 46 -0.40 -9.54 -4.40
CA ALA A 46 -0.98 -10.86 -4.21
C ALA A 46 -0.89 -11.72 -5.47
N PHE A 47 -1.17 -11.14 -6.65
CA PHE A 47 -1.09 -11.85 -7.92
C PHE A 47 0.36 -12.20 -8.28
N GLY A 48 1.31 -11.29 -8.05
CA GLY A 48 2.72 -11.57 -8.26
C GLY A 48 3.29 -12.61 -7.28
N GLY A 49 2.86 -12.59 -6.01
CA GLY A 49 3.22 -13.62 -5.03
C GLY A 49 2.67 -15.01 -5.37
N TRP A 50 1.55 -15.08 -6.11
CA TRP A 50 1.01 -16.34 -6.63
C TRP A 50 1.76 -16.82 -7.87
N TYR A 51 2.04 -15.92 -8.81
CA TYR A 51 2.71 -16.26 -10.08
C TYR A 51 4.20 -16.60 -9.91
N TYR A 52 4.92 -15.84 -9.08
CA TYR A 52 6.35 -16.02 -8.82
C TYR A 52 6.63 -16.91 -7.60
N LYS A 53 5.63 -17.67 -7.14
CA LYS A 53 5.76 -18.56 -5.97
C LYS A 53 6.70 -19.72 -6.27
N THR A 54 7.99 -19.46 -6.11
CA THR A 54 9.02 -20.48 -5.96
C THR A 54 8.86 -21.09 -4.57
N PRO A 55 9.08 -22.41 -4.39
CA PRO A 55 8.99 -23.04 -3.09
C PRO A 55 9.95 -22.33 -2.15
N VAL A 56 9.39 -21.66 -1.15
CA VAL A 56 10.15 -21.03 -0.09
C VAL A 56 10.73 -22.16 0.76
N GLU A 57 12.01 -22.46 0.56
CA GLU A 57 12.80 -23.05 1.65
C GLU A 57 12.67 -22.06 2.81
N THR A 58 12.02 -22.52 3.88
CA THR A 58 11.95 -21.78 5.14
C THR A 58 13.36 -21.37 5.51
N LEU A 59 13.62 -20.08 5.65
CA LEU A 59 14.91 -19.58 6.15
C LEU A 59 15.16 -20.32 7.47
N PRO A 60 16.15 -21.22 7.56
CA PRO A 60 16.38 -21.96 8.79
C PRO A 60 16.80 -20.92 9.83
N PHE A 61 16.05 -20.84 10.93
CA PHE A 61 16.42 -20.07 12.12
C PHE A 61 17.60 -20.72 12.89
N SER A 62 18.33 -21.64 12.26
CA SER A 62 19.53 -22.30 12.79
C SER A 62 20.78 -21.71 12.14
N VAL A 63 21.69 -21.25 12.97
CA VAL A 63 23.03 -20.76 12.61
C VAL A 63 24.06 -21.89 12.43
N ASP A 64 23.62 -23.13 12.46
CA ASP A 64 24.53 -24.28 12.59
C ASP A 64 25.28 -24.62 11.29
N GLU A 65 24.78 -24.18 10.12
CA GLU A 65 25.40 -24.42 8.80
C GLU A 65 25.27 -23.18 7.88
N CYS A 66 25.96 -22.09 8.21
CA CYS A 66 25.95 -20.87 7.39
C CYS A 66 26.94 -20.97 6.22
N ASP A 67 26.43 -21.26 5.02
CA ASP A 67 27.19 -21.08 3.78
C ASP A 67 27.09 -19.62 3.33
N PHE A 68 28.18 -18.87 3.50
CA PHE A 68 28.25 -17.42 3.22
C PHE A 68 27.83 -17.07 1.78
N SER A 69 27.97 -17.99 0.82
CA SER A 69 27.54 -17.80 -0.57
C SER A 69 26.04 -17.48 -0.70
N LYS A 70 25.18 -18.09 0.13
CA LYS A 70 23.74 -17.85 0.09
C LYS A 70 23.38 -16.45 0.57
N PHE A 71 24.14 -15.90 1.51
CA PHE A 71 23.92 -14.56 2.08
C PHE A 71 24.08 -13.46 1.01
N TYR A 72 25.10 -13.53 0.15
CA TYR A 72 25.29 -12.57 -0.95
C TYR A 72 24.14 -12.61 -1.97
N VAL A 73 23.53 -13.77 -2.18
CA VAL A 73 22.40 -13.95 -3.11
C VAL A 73 21.12 -13.30 -2.58
N TYR A 74 20.88 -13.30 -1.26
CA TYR A 74 19.74 -12.58 -0.66
C TYR A 74 19.93 -11.06 -0.68
N GLN A 75 21.15 -10.59 -0.40
CA GLN A 75 21.51 -9.17 -0.41
C GLN A 75 21.31 -8.51 -1.79
N HIS A 76 21.50 -9.28 -2.88
CA HIS A 76 21.39 -8.79 -4.26
C HIS A 76 20.04 -9.16 -4.93
N GLN A 77 19.03 -9.62 -4.18
CA GLN A 77 17.69 -9.79 -4.76
C GLN A 77 17.04 -8.43 -5.02
N SER A 78 16.37 -8.32 -6.17
CA SER A 78 15.59 -7.13 -6.48
C SER A 78 14.43 -6.97 -5.50
N PHE A 79 14.13 -5.73 -5.10
CA PHE A 79 13.04 -5.38 -4.18
C PHE A 79 11.70 -6.04 -4.53
N PHE A 80 11.37 -6.17 -5.82
CA PHE A 80 10.15 -6.83 -6.29
C PHE A 80 10.07 -8.32 -5.92
N LYS A 81 11.18 -9.06 -5.96
CA LYS A 81 11.21 -10.46 -5.52
C LYS A 81 11.00 -10.57 -4.01
N LEU A 82 11.58 -9.65 -3.25
CA LEU A 82 11.39 -9.57 -1.81
C LEU A 82 9.92 -9.29 -1.45
N LEU A 83 9.26 -8.38 -2.19
CA LEU A 83 7.83 -8.05 -2.03
C LEU A 83 6.92 -9.26 -2.25
N TYR A 84 7.20 -10.09 -3.26
CA TYR A 84 6.38 -11.27 -3.56
C TYR A 84 6.59 -12.44 -2.59
N GLN A 85 7.71 -12.46 -1.86
CA GLN A 85 8.01 -13.48 -0.84
C GLN A 85 7.50 -13.12 0.57
N ILE A 86 6.93 -11.93 0.75
CA ILE A 86 6.48 -11.46 2.06
C ILE A 86 5.29 -12.29 2.59
N SER A 87 5.19 -12.43 3.91
CA SER A 87 4.13 -13.23 4.53
C SER A 87 2.75 -12.64 4.24
N TYR A 88 1.79 -13.49 3.86
CA TYR A 88 0.42 -13.09 3.53
C TYR A 88 -0.32 -12.39 4.68
N THR A 89 0.08 -12.62 5.94
CA THR A 89 -0.47 -11.92 7.12
C THR A 89 -0.20 -10.42 7.09
N LEU A 90 0.87 -9.97 6.42
CA LEU A 90 1.23 -8.56 6.32
C LEU A 90 0.43 -7.79 5.26
N TYR A 91 -0.35 -8.48 4.43
CA TYR A 91 -1.08 -7.83 3.34
C TYR A 91 -2.12 -6.83 3.86
N ALA A 92 -2.83 -7.19 4.93
CA ALA A 92 -3.81 -6.32 5.57
C ALA A 92 -3.17 -5.03 6.15
N PRO A 93 -2.15 -5.07 7.02
CA PRO A 93 -1.53 -3.87 7.55
C PRO A 93 -0.78 -3.04 6.49
N ILE A 94 -0.19 -3.67 5.47
CA ILE A 94 0.41 -2.91 4.36
C ILE A 94 -0.67 -2.14 3.61
N SER A 95 -1.82 -2.78 3.35
CA SER A 95 -2.93 -2.16 2.64
C SER A 95 -3.59 -1.02 3.44
N THR A 96 -3.75 -1.17 4.77
CA THR A 96 -4.27 -0.09 5.62
C THR A 96 -3.36 1.13 5.59
N LEU A 97 -2.04 0.94 5.74
CA LEU A 97 -1.06 2.01 5.75
C LEU A 97 -1.01 2.73 4.40
N LEU A 98 -0.97 1.98 3.29
CA LEU A 98 -1.02 2.55 1.95
C LEU A 98 -2.31 3.36 1.74
N CYS A 99 -3.45 2.85 2.21
CA CYS A 99 -4.73 3.56 2.11
C CYS A 99 -4.70 4.91 2.82
N ILE A 100 -4.19 4.95 4.05
CA ILE A 100 -4.07 6.19 4.82
C ILE A 100 -3.08 7.14 4.12
N LEU A 101 -1.93 6.64 3.69
CA LEU A 101 -0.92 7.45 2.99
C LEU A 101 -1.46 8.09 1.70
N PHE A 102 -2.08 7.30 0.82
CA PHE A 102 -2.67 7.84 -0.41
C PHE A 102 -3.83 8.78 -0.12
N ALA A 103 -4.71 8.47 0.84
CA ALA A 103 -5.80 9.37 1.20
C ALA A 103 -5.29 10.73 1.69
N VAL A 104 -4.26 10.74 2.53
CA VAL A 104 -3.61 11.96 3.04
C VAL A 104 -2.92 12.73 1.91
N LEU A 105 -2.11 12.07 1.09
CA LEU A 105 -1.42 12.68 -0.06
C LEU A 105 -2.42 13.32 -1.03
N ILE A 106 -3.47 12.59 -1.41
CA ILE A 106 -4.51 13.11 -2.31
C ILE A 106 -5.31 14.22 -1.65
N SER A 107 -5.56 14.14 -0.34
CA SER A 107 -6.21 15.23 0.40
C SER A 107 -5.38 16.50 0.34
N PHE A 108 -4.06 16.43 0.55
CA PHE A 108 -3.17 17.58 0.39
C PHE A 108 -3.22 18.14 -1.03
N LEU A 109 -3.05 17.30 -2.05
CA LEU A 109 -3.13 17.71 -3.46
C LEU A 109 -4.47 18.36 -3.81
N THR A 110 -5.58 17.82 -3.28
CA THR A 110 -6.92 18.37 -3.49
C THR A 110 -7.08 19.74 -2.85
N VAL A 111 -6.51 19.97 -1.65
CA VAL A 111 -6.51 21.27 -0.99
C VAL A 111 -5.70 22.29 -1.79
N TYR A 112 -4.48 21.93 -2.24
CA TYR A 112 -3.68 22.80 -3.11
C TYR A 112 -4.41 23.15 -4.40
N CYS A 113 -5.02 22.16 -5.05
CA CYS A 113 -5.80 22.35 -6.27
C CYS A 113 -7.02 23.28 -6.04
N HIS A 114 -7.74 23.12 -4.92
CA HIS A 114 -8.89 23.95 -4.60
C HIS A 114 -8.50 25.41 -4.28
N VAL A 115 -7.37 25.64 -3.59
CA VAL A 115 -6.84 26.99 -3.32
C VAL A 115 -6.38 27.66 -4.62
N LEU A 116 -5.64 26.94 -5.48
CA LEU A 116 -5.23 27.45 -6.79
C LEU A 116 -6.43 27.76 -7.69
N TRP A 117 -7.47 26.91 -7.69
CA TRP A 117 -8.68 27.16 -8.46
C TRP A 117 -9.42 28.41 -7.99
N LYS A 118 -9.52 28.62 -6.66
CA LYS A 118 -10.12 29.83 -6.08
C LYS A 118 -9.38 31.09 -6.47
N GLU A 119 -8.04 31.08 -6.43
CA GLU A 119 -7.22 32.22 -6.84
C GLU A 119 -7.33 32.48 -8.36
N CYS A 120 -7.28 31.44 -9.19
CA CYS A 120 -7.40 31.56 -10.63
C CYS A 120 -8.80 32.03 -11.08
N SER A 121 -9.86 31.52 -10.45
CA SER A 121 -11.24 31.94 -10.71
C SER A 121 -11.49 33.38 -10.25
N ARG A 122 -10.86 33.83 -9.16
CA ARG A 122 -10.90 35.26 -8.76
C ARG A 122 -10.22 36.14 -9.78
N PHE A 123 -9.08 35.71 -10.33
CA PHE A 123 -8.36 36.46 -11.36
C PHE A 123 -9.17 36.61 -12.64
N ILE A 124 -9.86 35.56 -13.08
CA ILE A 124 -10.72 35.58 -14.29
C ILE A 124 -11.96 36.45 -14.11
N LEU A 125 -12.52 36.58 -12.90
CA LEU A 125 -13.69 37.44 -12.64
C LEU A 125 -13.38 38.93 -12.51
N ILE A 126 -12.09 39.31 -12.52
CA ILE A 126 -11.62 40.71 -12.44
C ILE A 126 -11.34 41.29 -13.84
N PHE A 127 -11.32 40.45 -14.88
CA PHE A 127 -11.23 40.85 -16.29
C PHE A 127 -12.56 40.60 -17.00
#